data_AF-A0A1Z5L9D2-F1
#
_entry.id   AF-A0A1Z5L9D2-F1
#
_cell.length_a   1.000
_cell.length_b   1.000
_cell.length_c   1.000
_cell.angle_alpha   90.00
_cell.angle_beta   90.00
_cell.angle_gamma   90.00
#
_symmetry.space_group_name_H-M   'P 1'
#
loop_
_entity.id
_entity.type
_entity.pdbx_description
1 polymer ?
#
loop_
_entity_poly.entity_id
_entity_poly.type
_entity_poly.pdbx_seq_one_letter_code
_entity_poly.pdbx_strand_id
1 'polypeptide(L)'
;MLSKKVILWTSVGVSVAVGISLAATALLRRRKRGKIKRVIDTVKELTKACVRMRDPDHVEELVCRLIKGGAKKLQVITDFDNTITRSHFNGKKCSSTHRVIEDASVVPKEFRLRAKKIQEQFYPIEIDPNMSMEEKIPHMVEWYNQSHNILISSGINKADIPKMIEESMLMLRDGGEAFFEMLHDHNVPTLVFSAGLGDVLEEALRRHHCMYSNLKFLSNYMEFDDQGNIVGFKGEVIHMFNKTSNEKHFDRTNVLLLGDSLGDLAMLSGHEHDTVLTIGFLNSKIEERLPQYMNSFDIVLIDDQTLDVVNGILRKILY
;
A
#
# COMPACT_ATOMS: atom_id res chain seq x y z
N MET A 1 67.54 69.34 -24.61
CA MET A 1 67.81 67.90 -24.39
C MET A 1 66.97 67.42 -23.22
N LEU A 2 66.31 66.26 -23.38
CA LEU A 2 65.57 65.43 -22.37
C LEU A 2 64.19 65.98 -21.92
N SER A 3 63.08 65.58 -22.55
CA SER A 3 62.32 64.31 -22.47
C SER A 3 61.36 64.23 -21.27
N LYS A 4 60.09 64.63 -21.49
CA LYS A 4 58.95 64.27 -20.63
C LYS A 4 58.48 62.85 -21.02
N LYS A 5 58.64 61.87 -20.13
CA LYS A 5 57.96 60.56 -20.25
C LYS A 5 56.58 60.65 -19.61
N VAL A 6 55.55 60.52 -20.44
CA VAL A 6 54.16 60.30 -20.02
C VAL A 6 54.02 58.83 -19.61
N ILE A 7 53.56 58.58 -18.39
CA ILE A 7 53.26 57.24 -17.89
C ILE A 7 51.89 56.85 -18.46
N LEU A 8 51.89 55.95 -19.44
CA LEU A 8 50.70 55.32 -19.98
C LEU A 8 50.25 54.23 -18.99
N TRP A 9 49.30 54.54 -18.11
CA TRP A 9 48.63 53.51 -17.33
C TRP A 9 47.76 52.69 -18.28
N THR A 10 48.16 51.44 -18.48
CA THR A 10 47.52 50.48 -19.38
C THR A 10 46.09 50.19 -18.93
N SER A 11 45.14 50.51 -19.79
CA SER A 11 43.70 50.22 -19.73
C SER A 11 43.35 48.72 -19.74
N VAL A 12 44.33 47.84 -19.52
CA VAL A 12 44.20 46.38 -19.63
C VAL A 12 43.74 45.76 -18.30
N GLY A 13 43.96 46.43 -17.15
CA GLY A 13 43.62 45.87 -15.83
C GLY A 13 42.13 45.89 -15.49
N VAL A 14 41.40 46.92 -15.92
CA VAL A 14 39.99 47.11 -15.52
C VAL A 14 39.07 46.13 -16.26
N SER A 15 39.30 45.90 -17.55
CA SER A 15 38.47 45.01 -18.37
C SER A 15 38.55 43.54 -17.92
N VAL A 16 39.74 43.10 -17.51
CA VAL A 16 39.95 41.72 -17.00
C VAL A 16 39.29 41.54 -15.63
N ALA A 17 39.43 42.52 -14.73
CA ALA A 17 38.80 42.47 -13.40
C ALA A 17 37.27 42.46 -13.48
N VAL A 18 36.67 43.25 -14.37
CA VAL A 18 35.22 43.29 -14.60
C VAL A 18 34.72 41.99 -15.23
N GLY A 19 35.46 41.42 -16.18
CA GLY A 19 35.14 40.13 -16.82
C GLY A 19 35.17 38.95 -15.83
N ILE A 20 36.17 38.90 -14.95
CA ILE A 20 36.26 37.88 -13.90
C ILE A 20 35.14 38.04 -12.87
N SER A 21 34.81 39.28 -12.48
CA SER A 21 33.71 39.56 -11.56
C SER A 21 32.35 39.14 -12.14
N LEU A 22 32.07 39.46 -13.40
CA LEU A 22 30.84 39.05 -14.08
C LEU A 22 30.76 37.53 -14.27
N ALA A 23 31.86 36.86 -14.64
CA ALA A 23 31.93 35.41 -14.78
C ALA A 23 31.76 34.70 -13.43
N ALA A 24 32.39 35.19 -12.36
CA ALA A 24 32.22 34.68 -11.00
C ALA A 24 30.79 34.90 -10.51
N THR A 25 30.19 36.05 -10.79
CA THR A 25 28.79 36.35 -10.43
C THR A 25 27.80 35.51 -11.24
N ALA A 26 28.09 35.22 -12.52
CA ALA A 26 27.30 34.32 -13.35
C ALA A 26 27.44 32.85 -12.93
N LEU A 27 28.64 32.41 -12.53
CA LEU A 27 28.91 31.09 -11.94
C LEU A 27 28.25 30.95 -10.56
N LEU A 28 28.28 31.99 -9.73
CA LEU A 28 27.58 32.05 -8.45
C LEU A 28 26.05 32.09 -8.64
N ARG A 29 25.54 32.80 -9.66
CA ARG A 29 24.12 32.77 -10.05
C ARG A 29 23.69 31.42 -10.65
N ARG A 30 24.56 30.74 -11.41
CA ARG A 30 24.33 29.35 -11.86
C ARG A 30 24.35 28.35 -10.70
N ARG A 31 25.23 28.53 -9.71
CA ARG A 31 25.24 27.75 -8.46
C ARG A 31 24.05 28.07 -7.53
N LYS A 32 23.48 29.28 -7.60
CA LYS A 32 22.28 29.71 -6.85
C LYS A 32 20.96 29.56 -7.62
N ARG A 33 20.95 28.95 -8.80
CA ARG A 33 19.71 28.38 -9.35
C ARG A 33 19.45 27.12 -8.54
N GLY A 34 18.75 27.27 -7.41
CA GLY A 34 18.35 26.13 -6.58
C GLY A 34 17.74 25.08 -7.50
N LYS A 35 18.15 23.81 -7.35
CA LYS A 35 17.47 22.70 -8.02
C LYS A 35 15.98 22.91 -7.79
N ILE A 36 15.18 22.95 -8.87
CA ILE A 36 13.73 22.96 -8.75
C ILE A 36 13.41 21.75 -7.88
N LYS A 37 12.86 22.02 -6.69
CA LYS A 37 12.57 20.97 -5.74
C LYS A 37 11.38 20.19 -6.29
N ARG A 38 11.56 18.90 -6.56
CA ARG A 38 10.46 18.03 -6.99
C ARG A 38 9.42 17.96 -5.87
N VAL A 39 8.17 17.76 -6.20
CA VAL A 39 7.09 17.62 -5.22
C VAL A 39 7.36 16.45 -4.28
N ILE A 40 7.87 15.33 -4.79
CA ILE A 40 8.27 14.18 -3.96
C ILE A 40 9.38 14.53 -2.96
N ASP A 41 10.28 15.47 -3.29
CA ASP A 41 11.32 15.93 -2.36
C ASP A 41 10.72 16.79 -1.22
N THR A 42 9.46 17.21 -1.35
CA THR A 42 8.72 17.95 -0.30
C THR A 42 7.90 17.04 0.63
N VAL A 43 7.74 15.76 0.28
CA VAL A 43 7.15 14.72 1.14
C VAL A 43 8.30 14.09 1.93
N LYS A 44 8.47 14.52 3.19
CA LYS A 44 9.64 14.12 4.00
C LYS A 44 9.67 12.61 4.23
N GLU A 45 8.51 11.97 4.27
CA GLU A 45 8.34 10.55 4.50
C GLU A 45 8.95 9.71 3.36
N LEU A 46 9.04 10.26 2.15
CA LEU A 46 9.69 9.60 1.01
C LEU A 46 11.22 9.51 1.13
N THR A 47 11.83 10.22 2.09
CA THR A 47 13.27 10.11 2.35
C THR A 47 13.61 9.02 3.38
N LYS A 48 12.62 8.28 3.89
CA LYS A 48 12.85 7.19 4.85
C LYS A 48 13.68 6.06 4.22
N ALA A 49 14.52 5.42 5.03
CA ALA A 49 15.39 4.33 4.59
C ALA A 49 14.66 3.06 4.14
N CYS A 50 13.38 2.90 4.46
CA CYS A 50 12.52 1.82 3.98
C CYS A 50 12.01 2.03 2.54
N VAL A 51 12.07 3.25 2.00
CA VAL A 51 11.47 3.61 0.72
C VAL A 51 12.40 3.23 -0.44
N ARG A 52 11.86 2.54 -1.44
CA ARG A 52 12.54 2.29 -2.72
C ARG A 52 11.64 2.71 -3.86
N MET A 53 12.25 3.27 -4.91
CA MET A 53 11.60 3.63 -6.16
C MET A 53 12.53 3.22 -7.29
N ARG A 54 12.03 2.48 -8.28
CA ARG A 54 12.83 2.15 -9.46
C ARG A 54 13.07 3.38 -10.33
N ASP A 55 12.02 4.20 -10.47
CA ASP A 55 12.04 5.42 -11.26
C ASP A 55 11.40 6.58 -10.47
N PRO A 56 12.20 7.35 -9.70
CA PRO A 56 11.69 8.48 -8.94
C PRO A 56 11.10 9.60 -9.80
N ASP A 57 11.54 9.77 -11.05
CA ASP A 57 11.01 10.81 -11.92
C ASP A 57 9.62 10.43 -12.45
N HIS A 58 9.39 9.15 -12.72
CA HIS A 58 8.04 8.63 -12.98
C HIS A 58 7.11 8.82 -11.77
N VAL A 59 7.58 8.50 -10.56
CA VAL A 59 6.80 8.72 -9.33
C VAL A 59 6.44 10.19 -9.14
N GLU A 60 7.38 11.11 -9.38
CA GLU A 60 7.14 12.56 -9.35
C GLU A 60 6.03 12.97 -10.33
N GLU A 61 6.06 12.45 -11.56
CA GLU A 61 5.05 12.74 -12.58
C GLU A 61 3.66 12.27 -12.13
N LEU A 62 3.56 11.05 -11.63
CA LEU A 62 2.32 10.47 -11.10
C LEU A 62 1.78 11.30 -9.93
N VAL A 63 2.62 11.61 -8.94
CA VAL A 63 2.24 12.43 -7.78
C VAL A 63 1.78 13.81 -8.22
N CYS A 64 2.45 14.46 -9.17
CA CYS A 64 2.01 15.75 -9.73
C CYS A 64 0.63 15.64 -10.40
N ARG A 65 0.38 14.57 -11.15
CA ARG A 65 -0.94 14.32 -11.77
C ARG A 65 -2.04 14.07 -10.74
N LEU A 66 -1.74 13.32 -9.67
CA LEU A 66 -2.66 13.10 -8.56
C LEU A 66 -3.02 14.41 -7.85
N ILE A 67 -2.01 15.25 -7.53
CA ILE A 67 -2.20 16.56 -6.89
C ILE A 67 -3.03 17.48 -7.78
N LYS A 68 -2.74 17.53 -9.08
CA LYS A 68 -3.51 18.33 -10.04
C LYS A 68 -4.98 17.88 -10.12
N GLY A 69 -5.24 16.57 -9.99
CA GLY A 69 -6.61 16.04 -9.95
C GLY A 69 -7.33 16.30 -8.62
N GLY A 70 -6.56 16.34 -7.52
CA GLY A 70 -7.05 16.55 -6.17
C GLY A 70 -8.06 15.51 -5.71
N ALA A 71 -8.74 15.79 -4.60
CA ALA A 71 -9.76 14.92 -4.02
C ALA A 71 -10.81 14.48 -5.05
N LYS A 72 -11.34 15.39 -5.89
CA LYS A 72 -12.45 15.10 -6.81
C LYS A 72 -12.17 13.99 -7.82
N LYS A 73 -10.90 13.78 -8.19
CA LYS A 73 -10.50 12.72 -9.11
C LYS A 73 -9.94 11.47 -8.42
N LEU A 74 -9.55 11.56 -7.15
CA LEU A 74 -8.86 10.50 -6.44
C LEU A 74 -9.82 9.45 -5.88
N GLN A 75 -9.57 8.18 -6.14
CA GLN A 75 -10.08 7.02 -5.40
C GLN A 75 -8.91 6.21 -4.84
N VAL A 76 -9.19 5.41 -3.81
CA VAL A 76 -8.22 4.50 -3.21
C VAL A 76 -8.69 3.06 -3.40
N ILE A 77 -7.77 2.18 -3.76
CA ILE A 77 -7.99 0.74 -3.78
C ILE A 77 -6.91 0.11 -2.91
N THR A 78 -7.29 -0.65 -1.89
CA THR A 78 -6.33 -1.18 -0.93
C THR A 78 -6.65 -2.62 -0.57
N ASP A 79 -5.61 -3.45 -0.46
CA ASP A 79 -5.71 -4.66 0.33
C ASP A 79 -5.84 -4.31 1.84
N PHE A 80 -6.14 -5.30 2.68
CA PHE A 80 -6.26 -5.14 4.12
C PHE A 80 -5.14 -5.83 4.90
N ASP A 81 -4.98 -7.15 4.74
CA ASP A 81 -4.11 -7.98 5.58
C ASP A 81 -2.63 -7.77 5.23
N ASN A 82 -1.83 -7.29 6.18
CA ASN A 82 -0.43 -6.88 5.97
C ASN A 82 -0.24 -5.66 5.04
N THR A 83 -1.32 -5.00 4.61
CA THR A 83 -1.28 -3.73 3.89
C THR A 83 -1.73 -2.61 4.83
N ILE A 84 -2.99 -2.62 5.23
CA ILE A 84 -3.57 -1.70 6.22
C ILE A 84 -3.23 -2.20 7.63
N THR A 85 -3.26 -3.51 7.85
CA THR A 85 -2.80 -4.11 9.10
C THR A 85 -1.28 -4.34 9.07
N ARG A 86 -0.66 -4.34 10.25
CA ARG A 86 0.76 -4.67 10.41
C ARG A 86 1.02 -6.12 10.02
N SER A 87 2.21 -6.38 9.50
CA SER A 87 2.71 -7.75 9.32
C SER A 87 3.38 -8.28 10.58
N HIS A 88 3.95 -7.41 11.41
CA HIS A 88 4.50 -7.75 12.72
C HIS A 88 4.49 -6.57 13.69
N PHE A 89 4.61 -6.90 14.98
CA PHE A 89 4.81 -5.95 16.06
C PHE A 89 5.92 -6.47 16.97
N ASN A 90 7.00 -5.70 17.11
CA ASN A 90 8.20 -6.08 17.88
C ASN A 90 8.77 -7.46 17.47
N GLY A 91 8.80 -7.75 16.17
CA GLY A 91 9.31 -9.01 15.63
C GLY A 91 8.35 -10.21 15.75
N LYS A 92 7.20 -10.05 16.41
CA LYS A 92 6.14 -11.07 16.47
C LYS A 92 5.15 -10.83 15.32
N LYS A 93 4.89 -11.85 14.51
CA LYS A 93 3.92 -11.79 13.41
C LYS A 93 2.52 -11.39 13.94
N CYS A 94 1.90 -10.42 13.28
CA CYS A 94 0.53 -10.00 13.56
C CYS A 94 -0.48 -10.95 12.92
N SER A 95 -1.73 -10.89 13.39
CA SER A 95 -2.81 -11.74 12.87
C SER A 95 -3.37 -11.13 11.58
N SER A 96 -3.47 -11.94 10.53
CA SER A 96 -4.40 -11.68 9.43
C SER A 96 -5.84 -11.95 9.90
N THR A 97 -6.83 -11.53 9.10
CA THR A 97 -8.25 -11.80 9.37
C THR A 97 -8.56 -13.29 9.58
N HIS A 98 -7.98 -14.19 8.77
CA HIS A 98 -8.08 -15.63 8.98
C HIS A 98 -7.46 -16.07 10.30
N ARG A 99 -6.27 -15.54 10.62
CA ARG A 99 -5.53 -15.90 11.82
C ARG A 99 -6.20 -15.42 13.12
N VAL A 100 -6.98 -14.34 13.06
CA VAL A 100 -7.84 -13.93 14.19
C VAL A 100 -8.71 -15.09 14.64
N ILE A 101 -9.32 -15.80 13.70
CA ILE A 101 -10.15 -16.96 14.00
C ILE A 101 -9.29 -18.16 14.43
N GLU A 102 -8.23 -18.47 13.68
CA GLU A 102 -7.37 -19.63 13.98
C GLU A 102 -6.78 -19.58 15.39
N ASP A 103 -6.39 -18.39 15.87
CA ASP A 103 -5.77 -18.23 17.18
C ASP A 103 -6.78 -18.02 18.33
N ALA A 104 -8.07 -17.80 18.02
CA ALA A 104 -9.11 -17.48 19.00
C ALA A 104 -9.36 -18.61 20.02
N SER A 105 -9.55 -18.25 21.29
CA SER A 105 -9.72 -19.22 22.38
C SER A 105 -10.98 -20.08 22.25
N VAL A 106 -12.01 -19.55 21.60
CA VAL A 106 -13.30 -20.22 21.38
C VAL A 106 -13.24 -21.29 20.28
N VAL A 107 -12.19 -21.28 19.45
CA VAL A 107 -12.03 -22.23 18.35
C VAL A 107 -11.34 -23.51 18.83
N PRO A 108 -11.92 -24.71 18.59
CA PRO A 108 -11.37 -25.98 19.06
C PRO A 108 -9.93 -26.23 18.59
N LYS A 109 -9.09 -26.85 19.43
CA LYS A 109 -7.69 -27.17 19.06
C LYS A 109 -7.57 -28.01 17.79
N GLU A 110 -8.53 -28.89 17.54
CA GLU A 110 -8.60 -29.74 16.35
C GLU A 110 -8.71 -28.92 15.06
N PHE A 111 -9.43 -27.79 15.10
CA PHE A 111 -9.52 -26.87 13.98
C PHE A 111 -8.13 -26.34 13.59
N ARG A 112 -7.34 -25.91 14.59
CA ARG A 112 -5.98 -25.36 14.36
C ARG A 112 -5.05 -26.38 13.73
N LEU A 113 -5.15 -27.65 14.14
CA LEU A 113 -4.37 -28.74 13.55
C LEU A 113 -4.74 -28.95 12.07
N ARG A 114 -6.02 -28.84 11.71
CA ARG A 114 -6.48 -28.94 10.33
C ARG A 114 -6.04 -27.74 9.49
N ALA A 115 -6.24 -26.52 9.98
CA ALA A 115 -5.80 -25.29 9.32
C ALA A 115 -4.30 -25.35 9.01
N LYS A 116 -3.48 -25.76 9.99
CA LYS A 116 -2.04 -25.91 9.81
C LYS A 116 -1.68 -26.95 8.73
N LYS A 117 -2.35 -28.11 8.71
CA LYS A 117 -2.11 -29.13 7.68
C LYS A 117 -2.45 -28.64 6.28
N ILE A 118 -3.57 -27.93 6.13
CA ILE A 118 -3.97 -27.31 4.87
C ILE A 118 -2.88 -26.31 4.43
N GLN A 119 -2.44 -25.42 5.31
CA GLN A 119 -1.38 -24.46 5.00
C GLN A 119 -0.06 -25.16 4.61
N GLU A 120 0.37 -26.19 5.34
CA GLU A 120 1.59 -26.96 5.02
C GLU A 120 1.52 -27.62 3.63
N GLN A 121 0.33 -27.97 3.16
CA GLN A 121 0.10 -28.53 1.83
C GLN A 121 0.16 -27.47 0.72
N PHE A 122 -0.51 -26.32 0.90
CA PHE A 122 -0.71 -25.36 -0.20
C PHE A 122 0.30 -24.21 -0.24
N TYR A 123 0.88 -23.82 0.90
CA TYR A 123 1.86 -22.72 0.93
C TYR A 123 3.09 -22.97 0.05
N PRO A 124 3.67 -24.19 -0.01
CA PRO A 124 4.78 -24.47 -0.94
C PRO A 124 4.41 -24.23 -2.42
N ILE A 125 3.16 -24.51 -2.80
CA ILE A 125 2.62 -24.31 -4.16
C ILE A 125 2.48 -22.81 -4.46
N GLU A 126 1.92 -22.05 -3.50
CA GLU A 126 1.77 -20.59 -3.63
C GLU A 126 3.11 -19.92 -3.97
N ILE A 127 4.18 -20.31 -3.27
CA ILE A 127 5.49 -19.69 -3.38
C ILE A 127 6.40 -20.33 -4.44
N ASP A 128 5.98 -21.39 -5.13
CA ASP A 128 6.85 -22.10 -6.08
C ASP A 128 7.21 -21.20 -7.28
N PRO A 129 8.49 -20.83 -7.48
CA PRO A 129 8.87 -19.97 -8.59
C PRO A 129 8.80 -20.68 -9.96
N ASN A 130 8.66 -22.00 -9.99
CA ASN A 130 8.63 -22.80 -11.21
C ASN A 130 7.21 -23.10 -11.69
N MET A 131 6.18 -22.79 -10.90
CA MET A 131 4.79 -22.92 -11.30
C MET A 131 4.27 -21.60 -11.85
N SER A 132 3.62 -21.65 -13.02
CA SER A 132 2.92 -20.51 -13.59
C SER A 132 1.72 -20.09 -12.74
N MET A 133 1.22 -18.88 -12.97
CA MET A 133 0.04 -18.42 -12.26
C MET A 133 -1.21 -19.26 -12.57
N GLU A 134 -1.36 -19.66 -13.83
CA GLU A 134 -2.47 -20.49 -14.31
C GLU A 134 -2.49 -21.85 -13.62
N GLU A 135 -1.32 -22.44 -13.38
CA GLU A 135 -1.20 -23.71 -12.64
C GLU A 135 -1.50 -23.54 -11.14
N LYS A 136 -1.13 -22.40 -10.53
CA LYS A 136 -1.35 -22.15 -9.11
C LYS A 136 -2.82 -21.88 -8.75
N ILE A 137 -3.57 -21.21 -9.63
CA ILE A 137 -4.93 -20.75 -9.34
C ILE A 137 -5.85 -21.87 -8.85
N PRO A 138 -5.96 -23.05 -9.53
CA PRO A 138 -6.80 -24.14 -9.05
C PRO A 138 -6.44 -24.62 -7.64
N HIS A 139 -5.16 -24.62 -7.28
CA HIS A 139 -4.70 -25.00 -5.94
C HIS A 139 -5.06 -23.96 -4.89
N MET A 140 -5.05 -22.67 -5.23
CA MET A 140 -5.46 -21.62 -4.29
C MET A 140 -6.97 -21.64 -4.06
N VAL A 141 -7.77 -21.90 -5.11
CA VAL A 141 -9.21 -22.13 -4.95
C VAL A 141 -9.47 -23.29 -4.00
N GLU A 142 -8.77 -24.41 -4.18
CA GLU A 142 -8.91 -25.57 -3.30
C GLU A 142 -8.46 -25.26 -1.86
N TRP A 143 -7.34 -24.53 -1.68
CA TRP A 143 -6.88 -24.10 -0.36
C TRP A 143 -7.97 -23.30 0.36
N TYR A 144 -8.52 -22.27 -0.27
CA TYR A 144 -9.54 -21.44 0.36
C TYR A 144 -10.82 -22.23 0.62
N ASN A 145 -11.26 -23.09 -0.30
CA ASN A 145 -12.43 -23.95 -0.07
C ASN A 145 -12.24 -24.86 1.14
N GLN A 146 -11.07 -25.51 1.28
CA GLN A 146 -10.78 -26.33 2.47
C GLN A 146 -10.72 -25.49 3.75
N SER A 147 -10.14 -24.29 3.68
CA SER A 147 -10.05 -23.38 4.82
C SER A 147 -11.44 -22.88 5.26
N HIS A 148 -12.30 -22.53 4.31
CA HIS A 148 -13.69 -22.13 4.55
C HIS A 148 -14.52 -23.31 5.11
N ASN A 149 -14.33 -24.52 4.59
CA ASN A 149 -15.04 -25.70 5.09
C ASN A 149 -14.69 -26.02 6.55
N ILE A 150 -13.42 -25.88 6.95
CA ILE A 150 -13.07 -26.05 8.36
C ILE A 150 -13.69 -24.94 9.21
N LEU A 151 -13.79 -23.70 8.70
CA LEU A 151 -14.43 -22.57 9.41
C LEU A 151 -15.91 -22.85 9.63
N ILE A 152 -16.62 -23.35 8.64
CA ILE A 152 -18.02 -23.77 8.77
C ILE A 152 -18.15 -24.85 9.86
N SER A 153 -17.25 -25.83 9.87
CA SER A 153 -17.26 -26.92 10.86
C SER A 153 -16.83 -26.50 12.28
N SER A 154 -16.31 -25.28 12.46
CA SER A 154 -15.79 -24.80 13.75
C SER A 154 -16.88 -24.35 14.72
N GLY A 155 -18.10 -24.12 14.23
CA GLY A 155 -19.23 -23.70 15.06
C GLY A 155 -19.14 -22.25 15.55
N ILE A 156 -18.40 -21.39 14.85
CA ILE A 156 -18.25 -19.98 15.19
C ILE A 156 -19.60 -19.28 15.10
N ASN A 157 -19.92 -18.53 16.15
CA ASN A 157 -21.04 -17.61 16.12
C ASN A 157 -20.56 -16.20 15.76
N LYS A 158 -21.37 -15.47 14.99
CA LYS A 158 -21.10 -14.07 14.62
C LYS A 158 -20.82 -13.18 15.84
N ALA A 159 -21.49 -13.46 16.96
CA ALA A 159 -21.32 -12.71 18.21
C ALA A 159 -19.92 -12.89 18.84
N ASP A 160 -19.16 -13.92 18.46
CA ASP A 160 -17.82 -14.15 18.99
C ASP A 160 -16.75 -13.28 18.32
N ILE A 161 -17.00 -12.78 17.10
CA ILE A 161 -16.01 -12.06 16.28
C ILE A 161 -15.36 -10.88 17.04
N PRO A 162 -16.10 -9.99 17.74
CA PRO A 162 -15.48 -8.90 18.49
C PRO A 162 -14.50 -9.37 19.57
N LYS A 163 -14.83 -10.48 20.26
CA LYS A 163 -13.97 -11.09 21.27
C LYS A 163 -12.74 -11.75 20.65
N MET A 164 -12.90 -12.43 19.50
CA MET A 164 -11.77 -13.01 18.77
C MET A 164 -10.74 -11.95 18.37
N ILE A 165 -11.22 -10.79 17.90
CA ILE A 165 -10.35 -9.67 17.54
C ILE A 165 -9.60 -9.14 18.76
N GLU A 166 -10.28 -8.99 19.90
CA GLU A 166 -9.66 -8.54 21.16
C GLU A 166 -8.55 -9.48 21.66
N GLU A 167 -8.70 -10.78 21.47
CA GLU A 167 -7.70 -11.79 21.83
C GLU A 167 -6.53 -11.88 20.84
N SER A 168 -6.68 -11.29 19.65
CA SER A 168 -5.73 -11.44 18.54
C SER A 168 -4.58 -10.42 18.56
N MET A 169 -3.60 -10.63 17.69
CA MET A 169 -2.54 -9.67 17.39
C MET A 169 -2.84 -8.88 16.09
N LEU A 170 -4.11 -8.72 15.70
CA LEU A 170 -4.50 -7.89 14.57
C LEU A 170 -4.37 -6.42 14.98
N MET A 171 -3.58 -5.66 14.23
CA MET A 171 -3.31 -4.25 14.52
C MET A 171 -3.23 -3.48 13.21
N LEU A 172 -3.82 -2.28 13.16
CA LEU A 172 -3.57 -1.35 12.07
C LEU A 172 -2.09 -0.89 12.06
N ARG A 173 -1.55 -0.59 10.88
CA ARG A 173 -0.28 0.14 10.76
C ARG A 173 -0.42 1.51 11.42
N ASP A 174 0.69 2.04 11.95
CA ASP A 174 0.68 3.38 12.53
C ASP A 174 0.25 4.42 11.49
N GLY A 175 -0.66 5.31 11.88
CA GLY A 175 -1.29 6.26 10.96
C GLY A 175 -2.49 5.69 10.17
N GLY A 176 -2.93 4.46 10.46
CA GLY A 176 -4.14 3.85 9.89
C GLY A 176 -5.42 4.65 10.13
N GLU A 177 -5.62 5.14 11.36
CA GLU A 177 -6.79 5.96 11.71
C GLU A 177 -6.80 7.27 10.91
N ALA A 178 -5.68 7.99 10.91
CA ALA A 178 -5.52 9.23 10.14
C ALA A 178 -5.70 9.01 8.63
N PHE A 179 -5.27 7.86 8.10
CA PHE A 179 -5.46 7.50 6.69
C PHE A 179 -6.96 7.45 6.35
N PHE A 180 -7.76 6.71 7.11
CA PHE A 180 -9.19 6.58 6.85
C PHE A 180 -9.95 7.90 7.11
N GLU A 181 -9.58 8.63 8.18
CA GLU A 181 -10.17 9.93 8.50
C GLU A 181 -9.95 10.97 7.38
N MET A 182 -8.71 11.14 6.89
CA MET A 182 -8.41 12.07 5.80
C MET A 182 -9.20 11.75 4.52
N LEU A 183 -9.33 10.47 4.18
CA LEU A 183 -10.10 10.03 3.02
C LEU A 183 -11.59 10.31 3.23
N HIS A 184 -12.11 10.08 4.43
CA HIS A 184 -13.50 10.39 4.77
C HIS A 184 -13.80 11.88 4.66
N ASP A 185 -12.97 12.74 5.26
CA ASP A 185 -13.14 14.20 5.29
C ASP A 185 -13.20 14.81 3.88
N HIS A 186 -12.48 14.22 2.93
CA HIS A 186 -12.44 14.65 1.53
C HIS A 186 -13.39 13.86 0.64
N ASN A 187 -14.25 13.03 1.24
CA ASN A 187 -15.18 12.13 0.58
C ASN A 187 -14.51 11.30 -0.51
N VAL A 188 -13.33 10.74 -0.24
CA VAL A 188 -12.56 9.90 -1.15
C VAL A 188 -13.08 8.47 -1.10
N PRO A 189 -13.72 7.97 -2.18
CA PRO A 189 -14.18 6.60 -2.23
C PRO A 189 -13.00 5.65 -2.11
N THR A 190 -13.15 4.68 -1.24
CA THR A 190 -12.09 3.72 -0.91
C THR A 190 -12.65 2.32 -0.99
N LEU A 191 -12.09 1.52 -1.89
CA LEU A 191 -12.38 0.09 -1.99
C LEU A 191 -11.33 -0.68 -1.18
N VAL A 192 -11.77 -1.40 -0.15
CA VAL A 192 -10.95 -2.39 0.55
C VAL A 192 -11.24 -3.75 -0.08
N PHE A 193 -10.29 -4.27 -0.86
CA PHE A 193 -10.42 -5.51 -1.62
C PHE A 193 -9.45 -6.57 -1.07
N SER A 194 -10.00 -7.41 -0.20
CA SER A 194 -9.24 -8.35 0.63
C SER A 194 -9.61 -9.79 0.31
N ALA A 195 -8.60 -10.64 0.13
CA ALA A 195 -8.78 -12.09 0.14
C ALA A 195 -9.00 -12.64 1.57
N GLY A 196 -9.06 -11.79 2.58
CA GLY A 196 -9.33 -12.15 3.96
C GLY A 196 -10.80 -12.46 4.24
N LEU A 197 -11.18 -12.35 5.51
CA LEU A 197 -12.55 -12.53 6.00
C LEU A 197 -13.25 -11.17 6.19
N GLY A 198 -14.32 -10.94 5.44
CA GLY A 198 -15.11 -9.70 5.40
C GLY A 198 -15.65 -9.26 6.75
N ASP A 199 -16.29 -10.16 7.48
CA ASP A 199 -16.90 -9.81 8.77
C ASP A 199 -15.84 -9.45 9.83
N VAL A 200 -14.67 -10.10 9.79
CA VAL A 200 -13.56 -9.83 10.71
C VAL A 200 -12.90 -8.49 10.39
N LEU A 201 -12.67 -8.18 9.11
CA LEU A 201 -12.02 -6.93 8.72
C LEU A 201 -12.91 -5.71 9.02
N GLU A 202 -14.22 -5.81 8.77
CA GLU A 202 -15.14 -4.72 9.10
C GLU A 202 -15.22 -4.50 10.61
N GLU A 203 -15.27 -5.57 11.40
CA GLU A 203 -15.29 -5.44 12.86
C GLU A 203 -13.98 -4.86 13.41
N ALA A 204 -12.84 -5.21 12.81
CA ALA A 204 -11.56 -4.59 13.15
C ALA A 204 -11.58 -3.07 12.86
N LEU A 205 -12.11 -2.64 11.71
CA LEU A 205 -12.26 -1.23 11.39
C LEU A 205 -13.24 -0.52 12.33
N ARG A 206 -14.35 -1.16 12.73
CA ARG A 206 -15.29 -0.60 13.72
C ARG A 206 -14.62 -0.37 15.07
N ARG A 207 -13.83 -1.34 15.55
CA ARG A 207 -13.10 -1.23 16.83
C ARG A 207 -12.10 -0.07 16.85
N HIS A 208 -11.50 0.23 15.69
CA HIS A 208 -10.59 1.37 15.51
C HIS A 208 -11.30 2.68 15.13
N HIS A 209 -12.64 2.73 15.13
CA HIS A 209 -13.41 3.89 14.69
C HIS A 209 -13.11 4.34 13.25
N CYS A 210 -12.71 3.40 12.38
CA CYS A 210 -12.34 3.64 10.99
C CYS A 210 -13.44 3.26 9.98
N MET A 211 -14.62 2.85 10.45
CA MET A 211 -15.71 2.42 9.58
C MET A 211 -16.53 3.64 9.08
N TYR A 212 -16.11 4.18 7.94
CA TYR A 212 -16.72 5.37 7.34
C TYR A 212 -17.60 5.04 6.12
N SER A 213 -18.51 5.95 5.77
CA SER A 213 -19.50 5.77 4.69
C SER A 213 -18.94 5.78 3.27
N ASN A 214 -17.71 6.28 3.08
CA ASN A 214 -17.00 6.29 1.80
C ASN A 214 -16.28 4.96 1.49
N LEU A 215 -16.34 3.99 2.42
CA LEU A 215 -15.73 2.68 2.24
C LEU A 215 -16.68 1.73 1.49
N LYS A 216 -16.11 0.97 0.55
CA LYS A 216 -16.70 -0.24 -0.03
C LYS A 216 -15.78 -1.42 0.22
N PHE A 217 -16.35 -2.61 0.27
CA PHE A 217 -15.64 -3.82 0.62
C PHE A 217 -15.90 -4.93 -0.40
N LEU A 218 -14.84 -5.61 -0.80
CA LEU A 218 -14.89 -6.88 -1.52
C LEU A 218 -14.03 -7.88 -0.73
N SER A 219 -14.65 -8.91 -0.19
CA SER A 219 -13.97 -9.92 0.62
C SER A 219 -14.80 -11.20 0.76
N ASN A 220 -14.22 -12.22 1.41
CA ASN A 220 -14.94 -13.46 1.70
C ASN A 220 -15.84 -13.25 2.92
N TYR A 221 -17.12 -13.00 2.69
CA TYR A 221 -18.11 -12.83 3.76
C TYR A 221 -18.69 -14.16 4.20
N MET A 222 -18.75 -14.37 5.51
CA MET A 222 -19.41 -15.53 6.09
C MET A 222 -20.93 -15.39 5.93
N GLU A 223 -21.58 -16.54 5.72
CA GLU A 223 -23.02 -16.69 5.77
C GLU A 223 -23.39 -17.28 7.13
N PHE A 224 -24.39 -16.69 7.78
CA PHE A 224 -24.82 -17.05 9.13
C PHE A 224 -26.30 -17.46 9.12
N ASP A 225 -26.66 -18.48 9.92
CA ASP A 225 -28.05 -18.85 10.19
C ASP A 225 -28.76 -17.84 11.12
N ASP A 226 -30.06 -18.09 11.38
CA ASP A 226 -30.88 -17.26 12.28
C ASP A 226 -30.37 -17.24 13.73
N GLN A 227 -29.56 -18.21 14.13
CA GLN A 227 -28.92 -18.29 15.45
C GLN A 227 -27.54 -17.63 15.45
N GLY A 228 -27.06 -17.15 14.30
CA GLY A 228 -25.78 -16.50 14.12
C GLY A 228 -24.61 -17.45 13.91
N ASN A 229 -24.83 -18.75 13.70
CA ASN A 229 -23.76 -19.71 13.45
C ASN A 229 -23.35 -19.68 11.97
N ILE A 230 -22.05 -19.81 11.71
CA ILE A 230 -21.55 -19.92 10.33
C ILE A 230 -22.11 -21.17 9.64
N VAL A 231 -22.68 -20.99 8.45
CA VAL A 231 -23.21 -22.07 7.60
C VAL A 231 -22.58 -22.11 6.22
N GLY A 232 -21.88 -21.04 5.82
CA GLY A 232 -21.33 -20.92 4.48
C GLY A 232 -20.51 -19.66 4.27
N PHE A 233 -20.21 -19.38 3.01
CA PHE A 233 -19.60 -18.14 2.54
C PHE A 233 -20.41 -17.61 1.35
N LYS A 234 -20.51 -16.29 1.25
CA LYS A 234 -21.27 -15.62 0.20
C LYS A 234 -20.42 -15.46 -1.07
N GLY A 235 -21.05 -15.70 -2.22
CA GLY A 235 -20.45 -15.41 -3.53
C GLY A 235 -19.30 -16.34 -3.89
N GLU A 236 -18.48 -15.89 -4.85
CA GLU A 236 -17.29 -16.62 -5.28
C GLU A 236 -16.11 -16.33 -4.34
N VAL A 237 -15.24 -17.33 -4.19
CA VAL A 237 -14.06 -17.22 -3.34
C VAL A 237 -13.07 -16.19 -3.88
N ILE A 238 -12.60 -15.30 -3.02
CA ILE A 238 -11.53 -14.36 -3.31
C ILE A 238 -10.25 -14.87 -2.65
N HIS A 239 -9.24 -15.18 -3.45
CA HIS A 239 -7.90 -15.56 -3.04
C HIS A 239 -6.85 -14.60 -3.62
N MET A 240 -5.59 -14.80 -3.27
CA MET A 240 -4.48 -13.89 -3.61
C MET A 240 -4.22 -13.68 -5.11
N PHE A 241 -4.81 -14.48 -6.01
CA PHE A 241 -4.54 -14.42 -7.46
C PHE A 241 -5.76 -14.10 -8.31
N ASN A 242 -6.95 -13.91 -7.72
CA ASN A 242 -8.18 -13.57 -8.44
C ASN A 242 -8.83 -12.29 -7.92
N LYS A 243 -8.03 -11.36 -7.37
CA LYS A 243 -8.47 -10.03 -6.95
C LYS A 243 -8.76 -9.13 -8.15
N THR A 244 -9.69 -9.54 -9.01
CA THR A 244 -10.14 -8.80 -10.19
C THR A 244 -11.61 -8.42 -10.03
N SER A 245 -12.02 -7.32 -10.64
CA SER A 245 -13.42 -6.90 -10.62
C SER A 245 -13.79 -6.21 -11.92
N ASN A 246 -14.84 -6.70 -12.58
CA ASN A 246 -15.39 -6.08 -13.79
C ASN A 246 -16.37 -4.93 -13.47
N GLU A 247 -16.56 -4.61 -12.18
CA GLU A 247 -17.47 -3.54 -11.76
C GLU A 247 -16.75 -2.21 -11.60
N LYS A 248 -17.33 -1.15 -12.18
CA LYS A 248 -16.84 0.22 -11.94
C LYS A 248 -17.32 0.69 -10.58
N HIS A 249 -16.48 0.52 -9.56
CA HIS A 249 -16.85 0.83 -8.18
C HIS A 249 -17.13 2.32 -7.95
N PHE A 250 -16.40 3.20 -8.63
CA PHE A 250 -16.45 4.65 -8.42
C PHE A 250 -16.23 5.45 -9.72
N ASP A 251 -16.80 6.66 -9.79
CA ASP A 251 -16.67 7.58 -10.93
C ASP A 251 -15.42 8.47 -10.89
N ARG A 252 -14.34 7.95 -10.30
CA ARG A 252 -13.06 8.66 -10.15
C ARG A 252 -12.01 8.01 -11.04
N THR A 253 -11.08 8.79 -11.56
CA THR A 253 -10.16 8.32 -12.60
C THR A 253 -8.71 8.20 -12.13
N ASN A 254 -8.36 8.84 -11.02
CA ASN A 254 -7.03 8.76 -10.42
C ASN A 254 -7.05 7.76 -9.27
N VAL A 255 -6.11 6.81 -9.25
CA VAL A 255 -6.06 5.73 -8.24
C VAL A 255 -4.78 5.82 -7.44
N LEU A 256 -4.92 5.71 -6.11
CA LEU A 256 -3.84 5.28 -5.23
C LEU A 256 -4.09 3.82 -4.84
N LEU A 257 -3.22 2.92 -5.28
CA LEU A 257 -3.30 1.49 -4.97
C LEU A 257 -2.30 1.11 -3.88
N LEU A 258 -2.77 0.39 -2.87
CA LEU A 258 -1.95 -0.16 -1.79
C LEU A 258 -2.10 -1.68 -1.75
N GLY A 259 -0.98 -2.40 -1.67
CA GLY A 259 -0.97 -3.85 -1.52
C GLY A 259 0.34 -4.36 -0.94
N ASP A 260 0.34 -5.60 -0.46
CA ASP A 260 1.55 -6.26 0.07
C ASP A 260 1.98 -7.47 -0.78
N SER A 261 1.18 -7.84 -1.78
CA SER A 261 1.43 -8.94 -2.69
C SER A 261 1.44 -8.48 -4.15
N LEU A 262 2.09 -9.23 -5.04
CA LEU A 262 2.04 -8.93 -6.48
C LEU A 262 0.63 -9.11 -7.06
N GLY A 263 -0.19 -9.98 -6.46
CA GLY A 263 -1.57 -10.21 -6.88
C GLY A 263 -2.49 -9.00 -6.65
N ASP A 264 -2.12 -8.11 -5.74
CA ASP A 264 -2.89 -6.89 -5.45
C ASP A 264 -2.92 -5.91 -6.63
N LEU A 265 -1.94 -5.97 -7.53
CA LEU A 265 -1.95 -5.16 -8.76
C LEU A 265 -3.12 -5.52 -9.68
N ALA A 266 -3.66 -6.74 -9.56
CA ALA A 266 -4.83 -7.18 -10.30
C ALA A 266 -6.12 -6.43 -9.87
N MET A 267 -6.11 -5.75 -8.71
CA MET A 267 -7.24 -4.94 -8.25
C MET A 267 -7.55 -3.74 -9.18
N LEU A 268 -6.62 -3.39 -10.07
CA LEU A 268 -6.80 -2.37 -11.13
C LEU A 268 -7.50 -2.91 -12.38
N SER A 269 -7.75 -4.21 -12.46
CA SER A 269 -8.37 -4.82 -13.62
C SER A 269 -9.80 -4.34 -13.84
N GLY A 270 -10.28 -4.48 -15.08
CA GLY A 270 -11.67 -4.20 -15.46
C GLY A 270 -11.93 -2.78 -15.96
N HIS A 271 -11.09 -1.79 -15.63
CA HIS A 271 -11.36 -0.38 -15.99
C HIS A 271 -10.09 0.41 -16.32
N GLU A 272 -10.24 1.41 -17.20
CA GLU A 272 -9.17 2.38 -17.45
C GLU A 272 -9.11 3.43 -16.34
N HIS A 273 -7.88 3.85 -16.03
CA HIS A 273 -7.59 4.89 -15.04
C HIS A 273 -6.67 5.95 -15.68
N ASP A 274 -6.92 7.23 -15.40
CA ASP A 274 -6.12 8.36 -15.92
C ASP A 274 -4.70 8.34 -15.36
N THR A 275 -4.58 8.06 -14.06
CA THR A 275 -3.32 8.08 -13.32
C THR A 275 -3.41 7.08 -12.18
N VAL A 276 -2.45 6.17 -12.10
CA VAL A 276 -2.36 5.18 -11.03
C VAL A 276 -1.01 5.33 -10.36
N LEU A 277 -1.00 5.47 -9.04
CA LEU A 277 0.21 5.33 -8.22
C LEU A 277 0.06 4.07 -7.38
N THR A 278 1.03 3.16 -7.48
CA THR A 278 1.05 1.88 -6.78
C THR A 278 2.09 1.88 -5.66
N ILE A 279 1.70 1.45 -4.46
CA ILE A 279 2.57 1.34 -3.30
C ILE A 279 2.52 -0.08 -2.75
N GLY A 280 3.67 -0.76 -2.80
CA GLY A 280 3.83 -2.15 -2.36
C GLY A 280 4.51 -2.26 -0.99
N PHE A 281 3.88 -2.93 -0.02
CA PHE A 281 4.47 -3.23 1.29
C PHE A 281 5.25 -4.56 1.24
N LEU A 282 6.57 -4.49 1.19
CA LEU A 282 7.42 -5.68 1.17
C LEU A 282 7.78 -6.11 2.60
N ASN A 283 6.94 -6.96 3.17
CA ASN A 283 6.99 -7.36 4.59
C ASN A 283 7.92 -8.54 4.90
N SER A 284 8.26 -9.38 3.92
CA SER A 284 9.04 -10.60 4.16
C SER A 284 9.79 -11.04 2.90
N LYS A 285 10.81 -11.91 3.09
CA LYS A 285 11.68 -12.39 2.01
C LYS A 285 12.23 -11.25 1.14
N ILE A 286 12.67 -10.18 1.81
CA ILE A 286 12.98 -8.89 1.17
C ILE A 286 14.01 -9.08 0.04
N GLU A 287 15.12 -9.76 0.30
CA GLU A 287 16.18 -9.96 -0.69
C GLU A 287 15.69 -10.72 -1.94
N GLU A 288 14.89 -11.76 -1.74
CA GLU A 288 14.32 -12.60 -2.81
C GLU A 288 13.30 -11.84 -3.66
N ARG A 289 12.42 -11.06 -3.02
CA ARG A 289 11.23 -10.48 -3.67
C ARG A 289 11.42 -9.04 -4.13
N LEU A 290 12.38 -8.30 -3.57
CA LEU A 290 12.58 -6.88 -3.89
C LEU A 290 12.74 -6.60 -5.39
N PRO A 291 13.50 -7.39 -6.19
CA PRO A 291 13.61 -7.14 -7.63
C PRO A 291 12.26 -7.18 -8.36
N GLN A 292 11.38 -8.13 -8.01
CA GLN A 292 10.04 -8.23 -8.62
C GLN A 292 9.16 -7.06 -8.16
N TYR A 293 9.17 -6.71 -6.87
CA TYR A 293 8.37 -5.60 -6.35
C TYR A 293 8.79 -4.27 -6.97
N MET A 294 10.09 -4.02 -7.11
CA MET A 294 10.63 -2.81 -7.75
C MET A 294 10.27 -2.71 -9.24
N ASN A 295 9.98 -3.84 -9.89
CA ASN A 295 9.56 -3.86 -11.28
C ASN A 295 8.06 -3.65 -11.46
N SER A 296 7.27 -3.96 -10.43
CA SER A 296 5.81 -4.01 -10.49
C SER A 296 5.12 -2.85 -9.76
N PHE A 297 5.73 -2.32 -8.69
CA PHE A 297 5.22 -1.17 -7.93
C PHE A 297 6.06 0.08 -8.18
N ASP A 298 5.41 1.25 -8.14
CA ASP A 298 6.09 2.55 -8.28
C ASP A 298 6.91 2.89 -7.03
N ILE A 299 6.35 2.61 -5.86
CA ILE A 299 6.99 2.78 -4.55
C ILE A 299 6.93 1.45 -3.80
N VAL A 300 8.08 0.98 -3.30
CA VAL A 300 8.17 -0.19 -2.44
C VAL A 300 8.59 0.25 -1.03
N LEU A 301 7.82 -0.18 -0.03
CA LEU A 301 8.06 0.07 1.39
C LEU A 301 8.59 -1.20 2.04
N ILE A 302 9.89 -1.24 2.32
CA ILE A 302 10.57 -2.38 2.93
C ILE A 302 10.31 -2.38 4.44
N ASP A 303 9.58 -3.37 4.92
CA ASP A 303 9.27 -3.60 6.34
C ASP A 303 8.78 -2.35 7.10
N ASP A 304 7.98 -1.50 6.45
CA ASP A 304 7.45 -0.28 7.04
C ASP A 304 6.12 -0.52 7.76
N GLN A 305 6.12 -0.65 9.08
CA GLN A 305 4.92 -0.85 9.93
C GLN A 305 4.01 0.39 10.09
N THR A 306 4.12 1.37 9.18
CA THR A 306 3.37 2.64 9.19
C THR A 306 2.69 2.92 7.84
N LEU A 307 1.71 3.83 7.83
CA LEU A 307 1.15 4.46 6.62
C LEU A 307 1.70 5.88 6.40
N ASP A 308 2.83 6.24 7.02
CA ASP A 308 3.34 7.62 6.99
C ASP A 308 3.64 8.11 5.57
N VAL A 309 4.23 7.26 4.73
CA VAL A 309 4.51 7.60 3.32
C VAL A 309 3.22 7.86 2.56
N VAL A 310 2.25 6.96 2.72
CA VAL A 310 0.92 7.07 2.11
C VAL A 310 0.23 8.36 2.55
N ASN A 311 0.22 8.61 3.87
CA ASN A 311 -0.36 9.81 4.46
C ASN A 311 0.36 11.09 4.04
N GLY A 312 1.68 11.05 3.89
CA GLY A 312 2.49 12.17 3.39
C GLY A 312 2.14 12.55 1.96
N ILE A 313 1.91 11.56 1.10
CA ILE A 313 1.45 11.76 -0.27
C ILE A 313 0.00 12.27 -0.29
N LEU A 314 -0.91 11.64 0.46
CA LEU A 314 -2.31 12.06 0.56
C LEU A 314 -2.44 13.51 1.03
N ARG A 315 -1.63 13.93 2.01
CA ARG A 315 -1.60 15.33 2.45
C ARG A 315 -1.27 16.32 1.32
N LYS A 316 -0.46 15.94 0.33
CA LYS A 316 -0.18 16.78 -0.84
C LYS A 316 -1.31 16.81 -1.85
N ILE A 317 -2.09 15.74 -1.93
CA ILE A 317 -3.18 15.60 -2.89
C ILE A 317 -4.46 16.29 -2.39
N LEU A 318 -4.70 16.23 -1.08
CA LEU A 318 -5.96 16.65 -0.47
C LEU A 318 -5.95 18.09 0.06
N TYR A 319 -4.77 18.66 0.38
CA TYR A 319 -4.60 20.01 0.94
C TYR A 319 -3.60 20.86 0.13
#